data_AF-A0A973P6N8-F1
#
_entry.id   AF-A0A973P6N8-F1
#
_cell.length_a   1.000
_cell.length_b   1.000
_cell.length_c   1.000
_cell.angle_alpha   90.00
_cell.angle_beta   90.00
_cell.angle_gamma   90.00
#
_symmetry.space_group_name_H-M   'P 1'
#
loop_
_entity.id
_entity.type
_entity.pdbx_description
1 polymer ?
#
loop_
_entity_poly.entity_id
_entity_poly.type
_entity_poly.pdbx_seq_one_letter_code
_entity_poly.pdbx_strand_id
1 'polypeptide(L)' 'MINSRIRDRRPSDLEGCVKALNAVHASDGYPMNWPEDPVGWLTPAEGLHAWVAVAGDGEVVGHVMVQGTAPTA' A
#
# COMPACT_ATOMS: atom_id res chain seq x y z
N MET A 1 -10.83 -2.41 -22.39
CA MET A 1 -11.14 -2.34 -20.94
C MET A 1 -9.97 -2.98 -20.21
N ILE A 2 -9.35 -2.28 -19.26
CA ILE A 2 -8.29 -2.89 -18.45
C ILE A 2 -8.97 -3.73 -17.38
N ASN A 3 -8.65 -5.02 -17.32
CA ASN A 3 -9.14 -5.89 -16.27
C ASN A 3 -8.37 -5.63 -14.99
N SER A 4 -9.08 -5.42 -13.88
CA SER A 4 -8.49 -5.25 -12.56
C SER A 4 -8.80 -6.47 -11.70
N ARG A 5 -7.82 -6.89 -10.89
CA ARG A 5 -8.01 -7.96 -9.89
C ARG A 5 -7.40 -7.55 -8.56
N ILE A 6 -8.05 -7.97 -7.47
CA ILE A 6 -7.48 -7.86 -6.13
C ILE A 6 -6.79 -9.18 -5.79
N ARG A 7 -5.60 -9.11 -5.20
CA ARG A 7 -4.82 -10.26 -4.73
C ARG A 7 -3.99 -9.89 -3.51
N ASP A 8 -3.47 -10.90 -2.81
CA ASP A 8 -2.53 -10.69 -1.71
C ASP A 8 -1.30 -9.89 -2.17
N ARG A 9 -0.88 -8.96 -1.33
CA ARG A 9 0.32 -8.15 -1.53
C ARG A 9 1.55 -9.03 -1.34
N ARG A 10 2.47 -8.98 -2.29
CA ARG A 10 3.78 -9.64 -2.27
C ARG A 10 4.86 -8.59 -2.02
N PRO A 11 6.04 -8.99 -1.53
CA PRO A 11 7.16 -8.05 -1.36
C PRO A 11 7.51 -7.29 -2.65
N SER A 12 7.38 -7.94 -3.81
CA SER A 12 7.61 -7.33 -5.13
C SER A 12 6.64 -6.19 -5.47
N ASP A 13 5.51 -6.09 -4.79
CA ASP A 13 4.51 -5.05 -5.05
C ASP A 13 4.79 -3.74 -4.30
N LEU A 14 5.74 -3.73 -3.37
CA LEU A 14 5.98 -2.57 -2.49
C LEU A 14 6.39 -1.33 -3.26
N GLU A 15 7.20 -1.46 -4.31
CA GLU A 15 7.53 -0.33 -5.18
C GLU A 15 6.27 0.26 -5.84
N GLY A 16 5.36 -0.61 -6.33
CA GLY A 16 4.08 -0.18 -6.88
C GLY A 16 3.15 0.44 -5.83
N CYS A 17 3.15 -0.08 -4.61
CA CYS A 17 2.39 0.50 -3.49
C CYS A 17 2.92 1.89 -3.11
N VAL A 18 4.24 2.10 -3.10
CA VAL A 18 4.85 3.42 -2.86
C VAL A 18 4.47 4.40 -3.97
N LYS A 19 4.45 3.96 -5.24
CA LYS A 19 3.97 4.80 -6.36
C LYS A 19 2.51 5.20 -6.18
N ALA A 20 1.65 4.25 -5.82
CA ALA A 20 0.24 4.53 -5.52
C ALA A 20 0.08 5.47 -4.32
N LEU A 21 0.86 5.28 -3.24
CA LEU A 21 0.88 6.17 -2.07
C LEU A 21 1.31 7.59 -2.44
N ASN A 22 2.33 7.73 -3.30
CA ASN A 22 2.80 9.03 -3.78
C ASN A 22 1.74 9.74 -4.63
N ALA A 23 0.97 8.99 -5.44
CA ALA A 23 -0.15 9.55 -6.20
C ALA A 23 -1.26 10.08 -5.27
N VAL A 24 -1.58 9.34 -4.19
CA VAL A 24 -2.54 9.79 -3.16
C VAL A 24 -2.01 11.02 -2.41
N HIS A 25 -0.72 11.06 -2.09
CA HIS A 25 -0.10 12.21 -1.44
C HIS A 25 -0.18 13.47 -2.32
N ALA A 26 0.13 13.35 -3.61
CA ALA A 26 0.06 14.46 -4.55
C ALA A 26 -1.37 14.95 -4.82
N SER A 27 -2.36 14.05 -4.82
CA SER A 27 -3.77 14.37 -5.09
C SER A 27 -4.49 14.91 -3.85
N ASP A 28 -4.38 14.17 -2.75
CA ASP A 28 -5.27 14.30 -1.59
C ASP A 28 -4.52 14.75 -0.33
N GLY A 29 -3.19 14.88 -0.41
CA GLY A 29 -2.35 15.29 0.72
C GLY A 29 -2.21 14.22 1.80
N TYR A 30 -2.51 12.95 1.50
CA TYR A 30 -2.32 11.84 2.44
C TYR A 30 -1.14 10.93 2.03
N PRO A 31 -0.25 10.52 2.95
CA PRO A 31 -0.14 11.03 4.32
C PRO A 31 0.25 12.51 4.30
N MET A 32 -0.21 13.28 5.29
CA MET A 32 0.08 14.73 5.34
C MET A 32 1.58 15.01 5.34
N ASN A 33 2.33 14.21 6.09
CA ASN A 33 3.78 14.21 6.08
C ASN A 33 4.25 12.98 5.32
N TRP A 34 4.98 13.20 4.23
CA TRP A 34 5.61 12.09 3.52
C TRP A 34 6.67 11.42 4.42
N PRO A 35 6.64 10.09 4.59
CA PRO A 35 7.62 9.40 5.43
C PRO A 35 9.00 9.33 4.78
N GLU A 36 10.07 9.40 5.59
CA GLU A 36 11.45 9.20 5.12
C GLU A 36 11.68 7.76 4.60
N ASP A 37 10.99 6.78 5.18
CA ASP A 37 10.92 5.39 4.72
C ASP A 37 9.47 5.00 4.36
N PRO A 38 9.04 5.23 3.11
CA PRO A 38 7.70 4.86 2.64
C PRO A 38 7.45 3.34 2.65
N VAL A 39 8.49 2.52 2.47
CA VAL A 39 8.33 1.07 2.47
C VAL A 39 8.05 0.60 3.89
N GLY A 40 8.85 1.03 4.87
CA GLY A 40 8.64 0.75 6.29
C GLY A 40 7.27 1.25 6.77
N TRP A 41 6.85 2.44 6.33
CA TRP A 41 5.51 2.97 6.62
C TRP A 41 4.38 2.06 6.11
N LEU A 42 4.57 1.42 4.95
CA LEU A 42 3.62 0.48 4.35
C LEU A 42 3.68 -0.93 4.95
N THR A 43 4.67 -1.23 5.79
CA THR A 43 4.89 -2.54 6.43
C THR A 43 5.15 -2.40 7.93
N PRO A 44 4.20 -1.84 8.69
CA PRO A 44 4.35 -1.77 10.15
C PRO A 44 4.37 -3.16 10.76
N ALA A 45 5.05 -3.31 11.90
CA ALA A 45 5.21 -4.58 12.61
C ALA A 45 3.86 -5.22 13.00
N GLU A 46 2.86 -4.39 13.33
CA GLU A 46 1.50 -4.81 13.69
C GLU A 46 0.62 -5.12 12.46
N GLY A 47 1.18 -5.17 11.25
CA GLY A 47 0.44 -5.48 10.03
C GLY A 47 -0.12 -6.91 10.03
N LEU A 48 -1.44 -7.08 9.95
CA LEU A 48 -2.10 -8.39 9.92
C LEU A 48 -2.13 -8.95 8.50
N HIS A 49 -2.57 -8.15 7.52
CA HIS A 49 -2.65 -8.58 6.13
C HIS A 49 -2.75 -7.41 5.16
N ALA A 50 -2.32 -7.60 3.91
CA ALA A 50 -2.39 -6.58 2.87
C ALA A 50 -2.77 -7.14 1.50
N TRP A 51 -3.49 -6.34 0.73
CA TRP A 51 -3.90 -6.63 -0.64
C TRP A 51 -3.51 -5.50 -1.58
N VAL A 52 -3.37 -5.85 -2.85
CA VAL A 52 -3.20 -4.90 -3.96
C VAL A 52 -4.33 -5.07 -4.97
N ALA A 53 -4.78 -3.95 -5.52
CA ALA A 53 -5.49 -3.92 -6.78
C ALA A 53 -4.46 -3.83 -7.90
N VAL A 54 -4.47 -4.77 -8.84
CA VAL A 54 -3.60 -4.74 -10.02
C VAL A 54 -4.42 -4.62 -11.29
N ALA A 55 -3.95 -3.80 -12.21
CA ALA A 55 -4.54 -3.57 -13.51
C ALA A 55 -3.62 -4.11 -14.62
N GLY A 56 -4.22 -4.59 -15.71
CA GLY A 56 -3.47 -4.98 -16.91
C GLY A 56 -2.44 -6.09 -16.66
N ASP A 57 -1.19 -5.83 -17.03
CA ASP A 57 -0.06 -6.75 -16.96
C ASP A 57 0.55 -6.92 -15.56
N GLY A 58 0.05 -6.17 -14.57
CA GLY A 58 0.48 -6.31 -13.18
C GLY A 58 0.74 -5.02 -12.43
N GLU A 59 0.48 -3.87 -13.04
CA GLU A 59 0.59 -2.56 -12.40
C GLU A 59 -0.28 -2.48 -11.14
N VAL A 60 0.32 -2.09 -10.02
CA VAL A 60 -0.40 -1.81 -8.77
C VAL A 60 -1.08 -0.45 -8.89
N VAL A 61 -2.40 -0.45 -8.87
CA VAL A 61 -3.24 0.77 -8.96
C VAL A 61 -3.86 1.17 -7.63
N GLY A 62 -3.63 0.37 -6.59
CA GLY A 62 -4.07 0.65 -5.23
C GLY A 62 -3.68 -0.47 -4.29
N HIS A 63 -3.66 -0.17 -2.99
CA HIS A 63 -3.38 -1.16 -1.96
C HIS A 63 -4.14 -0.83 -0.68
N VAL A 64 -4.32 -1.85 0.16
CA VAL A 64 -4.89 -1.70 1.51
C VAL A 64 -4.19 -2.67 2.44
N MET A 65 -4.00 -2.26 3.68
CA MET A 65 -3.41 -3.09 4.74
C MET A 65 -4.24 -2.93 6.00
N VAL A 66 -4.50 -4.05 6.67
CA VAL A 66 -5.15 -4.10 7.98
C VAL A 66 -4.07 -4.34 9.00
N GLN A 67 -3.96 -3.47 9.99
CA GLN A 67 -3.07 -3.61 11.14
C GLN A 67 -3.87 -3.96 12.39
N GLY A 68 -3.27 -4.73 13.26
CA GLY A 68 -3.79 -5.02 14.59
C GLY A 68 -3.64 -3.80 15.50
N THR A 69 -4.28 -3.86 16.65
CA THR A 69 -3.98 -2.94 17.74
C THR A 69 -2.69 -3.38 18.41
N ALA A 70 -1.78 -2.45 18.69
CA ALA A 70 -0.65 -2.75 19.57
C ALA A 70 -1.18 -3.31 20.91
N PRO A 71 -0.49 -4.28 21.54
CA PRO A 71 -0.89 -4.80 22.84
C PRO A 71 -1.08 -3.65 23.83
N THR A 72 -2.22 -3.61 24.53
CA THR A 72 -2.38 -2.68 25.66
C THR A 72 -1.48 -3.18 26.78
N ALA A 73 -0.51 -2.35 27.20
CA ALA A 73 0.36 -2.62 28.34
C ALA A 73 -0.41 -2.62 29.66
#